data_AF-A0ABD0NAJ2-F1
#
_entry.id   AF-A0ABD0NAJ2-F1
#
_cell.length_a   1.000
_cell.length_b   1.000
_cell.length_c   1.000
_cell.angle_alpha   90.00
_cell.angle_beta   90.00
_cell.angle_gamma   90.00
#
_symmetry.space_group_name_H-M   'P 1'
#
loop_
_entity.id
_entity.type
_entity.pdbx_description
1 polymer ?
#
loop_
_entity_poly.entity_id
_entity_poly.type
_entity_poly.pdbx_seq_one_letter_code
_entity_poly.pdbx_strand_id
1 'polypeptide(L)' 'MLKRTAISLVKNELKKFKKLLSPDYPQYCEREEEDDEVQTNVRDAVLKITLHVLRKMNQTDLANTLQT' A
#
# COMPACT_ATOMS: atom_id res chain seq x y z
N MET A 1 6.81 -20.86 -17.39
CA MET A 1 6.94 -19.41 -17.64
C MET A 1 5.95 -18.56 -16.83
N LEU A 2 4.66 -18.93 -16.78
CA LEU A 2 3.60 -18.17 -16.09
C LEU A 2 3.93 -17.71 -14.65
N LYS A 3 4.41 -18.64 -13.80
CA LYS A 3 4.77 -18.31 -12.40
C LYS A 3 5.85 -17.24 -12.29
N ARG A 4 6.85 -17.26 -13.17
CA ARG A 4 7.95 -16.28 -13.18
C ARG A 4 7.43 -14.88 -13.56
N THR A 5 6.53 -14.81 -14.53
CA THR A 5 5.87 -13.57 -14.94
C THR A 5 4.99 -13.01 -13.83
N ALA A 6 4.16 -13.85 -13.20
CA ALA A 6 3.31 -13.45 -12.08
C ALA A 6 4.14 -12.92 -10.90
N ILE A 7 5.21 -13.62 -10.52
CA ILE A 7 6.12 -13.18 -9.45
C ILE A 7 6.78 -11.84 -9.81
N SER A 8 7.21 -11.65 -11.06
CA SER A 8 7.80 -10.39 -11.51
C SER A 8 6.81 -9.23 -11.43
N LEU A 9 5.57 -9.44 -11.85
CA LEU A 9 4.50 -8.44 -11.80
C LEU A 9 4.21 -8.04 -10.34
N VAL A 10 3.96 -9.03 -9.48
CA VAL A 10 3.70 -8.79 -8.05
C VAL A 10 4.87 -8.05 -7.40
N LYS A 11 6.12 -8.42 -7.71
CA LYS A 11 7.31 -7.76 -7.19
C LYS A 11 7.44 -6.31 -7.66
N ASN A 12 7.00 -6.01 -8.88
CA ASN A 12 7.03 -4.66 -9.43
C ASN A 12 5.96 -3.77 -8.78
N GLU A 13 4.76 -4.30 -8.59
CA GLU A 13 3.67 -3.60 -7.90
C GLU A 13 3.99 -3.37 -6.41
N LEU A 14 4.57 -4.35 -5.71
CA LEU A 14 5.04 -4.16 -4.33
C LEU A 14 6.11 -3.07 -4.19
N LYS A 15 7.00 -2.91 -5.19
CA LYS A 15 7.95 -1.80 -5.20
C LYS A 15 7.27 -0.44 -5.36
N LYS A 16 6.20 -0.35 -6.15
CA LYS A 16 5.40 0.89 -6.29
C LYS A 16 4.67 1.21 -4.99
N PHE A 17 4.03 0.22 -4.37
CA PHE A 17 3.39 0.40 -3.07
C PHE A 17 4.37 0.85 -1.99
N LYS A 18 5.55 0.23 -1.90
CA LYS A 18 6.59 0.66 -0.95
C LYS A 18 7.03 2.10 -1.17
N LYS A 19 7.12 2.55 -2.43
CA LYS A 19 7.41 3.95 -2.76
C LYS A 19 6.27 4.87 -2.32
N LEU A 20 5.02 4.52 -2.61
CA LEU A 20 3.86 5.32 -2.23
C LEU A 20 3.71 5.46 -0.70
N LEU A 21 4.05 4.41 0.04
CA LEU A 21 4.03 4.42 1.51
C LEU A 21 5.29 5.05 2.13
N SER A 22 6.25 5.46 1.31
CA SER A 22 7.48 6.11 1.80
C SER A 22 7.14 7.52 2.29
N PRO A 23 7.55 7.92 3.51
CA PRO A 23 7.37 9.29 3.98
C PRO A 23 8.11 10.32 3.11
N ASP A 24 9.17 9.87 2.41
CA ASP A 24 9.94 10.67 1.44
C ASP A 24 9.42 10.60 0.00
N TYR A 25 8.26 9.97 -0.24
CA TYR A 25 7.64 10.02 -1.56
C TYR A 25 7.33 11.48 -1.86
N PRO A 26 7.79 12.05 -2.99
CA PRO A 26 7.48 13.44 -3.30
C PRO A 26 5.96 13.55 -3.26
N GLN A 27 5.43 14.39 -2.38
CA GLN A 27 3.99 14.68 -2.24
C GLN A 27 3.39 15.34 -3.49
N TYR A 28 3.93 15.04 -4.69
CA TYR A 28 3.38 15.46 -5.97
C TYR A 28 2.19 14.56 -6.34
N CYS A 29 1.24 14.43 -5.41
CA CYS A 29 -0.15 14.61 -5.80
C CYS A 29 -0.30 16.12 -5.95
N GLU A 30 -1.01 16.56 -6.98
CA GLU A 30 -1.29 17.97 -7.21
C GLU A 30 -1.67 18.64 -5.89
N ARG A 31 -1.05 19.79 -5.65
CA ARG A 31 -1.28 20.64 -4.48
C ARG A 31 -2.70 21.18 -4.57
N GLU A 32 -3.67 20.35 -4.27
CA GLU A 32 -4.94 20.78 -3.75
C GLU A 32 -4.81 20.58 -2.25
N GLU A 33 -4.92 21.68 -1.52
CA GLU A 33 -4.98 21.77 -0.07
C GLU A 33 -6.28 21.11 0.44
N GLU A 34 -6.61 19.92 -0.06
CA GLU A 34 -7.69 19.09 0.43
C GLU A 34 -7.23 18.50 1.76
N ASP A 35 -7.46 19.32 2.79
CA ASP A 35 -7.74 18.98 4.18
C ASP A 35 -7.01 17.74 4.68
N ASP A 36 -6.04 17.93 5.58
CA ASP A 36 -5.28 16.84 6.22
C ASP A 36 -6.19 15.71 6.74
N GLU A 37 -7.46 16.00 7.09
CA GLU A 37 -8.48 14.99 7.42
C GLU A 37 -8.82 14.05 6.25
N VAL A 38 -8.99 14.57 5.03
CA VAL A 38 -9.30 13.78 3.82
C VAL A 38 -8.10 12.90 3.47
N GLN A 39 -6.88 13.42 3.50
CA GLN A 39 -5.69 12.60 3.28
C GLN A 39 -5.53 11.50 4.35
N THR A 40 -5.80 11.82 5.61
CA THR A 40 -5.79 10.84 6.70
C THR A 40 -6.84 9.75 6.47
N ASN A 41 -8.03 10.12 6.01
CA ASN A 41 -9.12 9.19 5.68
C ASN A 41 -8.75 8.24 4.53
N VAL A 42 -8.12 8.76 3.47
CA VAL A 42 -7.64 7.94 2.35
C VAL A 42 -6.58 6.94 2.81
N ARG A 43 -5.63 7.36 3.66
CA ARG A 43 -4.58 6.47 4.20
C ARG A 43 -5.19 5.34 5.04
N ASP A 44 -6.17 5.65 5.88
CA ASP A 44 -6.89 4.66 6.69
C ASP A 44 -7.70 3.67 5.84
N ALA A 45 -8.36 4.17 4.79
CA ALA A 45 -9.11 3.33 3.85
C ALA A 45 -8.19 2.36 3.10
N VAL A 46 -7.06 2.86 2.60
CA VAL A 46 -6.04 2.03 1.93
C VAL A 46 -5.47 0.99 2.91
N LEU A 47 -5.14 1.38 4.14
CA LEU A 47 -4.63 0.46 5.16
C LEU A 47 -5.63 -0.67 5.44
N LYS A 48 -6.93 -0.37 5.59
CA LYS A 48 -7.98 -1.38 5.78
C LYS A 48 -8.05 -2.37 4.61
N ILE A 49 -7.99 -1.87 3.37
CA ILE A 49 -7.99 -2.72 2.17
C ILE A 49 -6.74 -3.61 2.14
N THR A 50 -5.56 -3.05 2.38
CA THR A 50 -4.29 -3.79 2.43
C THR A 50 -4.32 -4.90 3.48
N LEU A 51 -4.76 -4.60 4.70
CA LEU A 51 -4.89 -5.59 5.78
C LEU A 51 -5.85 -6.72 5.41
N HIS A 52 -6.97 -6.41 4.75
CA HIS A 52 -7.94 -7.41 4.30
C HIS A 52 -7.31 -8.38 3.29
N VAL A 53 -6.61 -7.85 2.28
CA VAL A 53 -5.93 -8.66 1.25
C VAL A 53 -4.87 -9.55 1.87
N LEU A 54 -4.02 -9.01 2.75
CA LEU A 54 -2.94 -9.78 3.40
C LEU A 54 -3.48 -10.96 4.21
N ARG A 55 -4.57 -10.75 4.97
CA ARG A 55 -5.23 -11.82 5.72
C ARG A 55 -5.82 -12.89 4.81
N LYS A 56 -6.46 -12.49 3.70
CA LYS A 56 -6.97 -13.44 2.68
C LYS A 56 -5.87 -14.23 1.98
N MET A 57 -4.66 -13.69 1.93
CA MET A 57 -3.47 -14.36 1.39
C MET A 57 -2.70 -15.20 2.43
N ASN A 58 -3.22 -15.37 3.65
CA ASN A 58 -2.51 -16.04 4.76
C ASN A 58 -1.17 -15.35 5.13
N GLN A 59 -1.00 -14.06 4.81
CA GLN A 59 0.17 -13.24 5.20
C GLN A 59 -0.09 -12.53 6.53
N THR A 60 -0.49 -13.30 7.55
CA THR A 60 -1.02 -12.76 8.82
C THR A 60 0.03 -11.97 9.61
N ASP A 61 1.29 -12.42 9.62
CA ASP A 61 2.38 -11.74 10.34
C ASP A 61 2.69 -10.36 9.75
N LEU A 62 2.62 -10.25 8.42
CA LEU A 62 2.80 -8.98 7.72
C LEU A 62 1.63 -8.04 7.98
N ALA A 63 0.40 -8.56 8.02
CA ALA A 63 -0.78 -7.76 8.38
C ALA A 63 -0.68 -7.24 9.82
N ASN A 64 -0.22 -8.06 10.76
CA ASN A 64 -0.08 -7.66 12.16
C ASN A 64 0.98 -6.57 12.32
N THR A 65 2.12 -6.72 11.65
CA THR A 65 3.19 -5.69 11.64
C THR A 65 2.69 -4.34 11.11
N LEU A 66 1.83 -4.34 10.08
CA LEU A 66 1.29 -3.12 9.48
C LEU A 66 0.14 -2.47 10.26
N GLN A 67 -0.50 -3.22 11.16
CA GLN A 67 -1.58 -2.71 12.01
C GLN A 67 -1.06 -2.03 13.29
N THR A 68 0.23 -2.19 13.60
CA THR A 68 0.86 -1.64 14.81
C THR A 68 1.34 -0.22 14.56
#